data_AF-A0A4Q3T342-F1
#
_entry.id   AF-A0A4Q3T342-F1
#
_cell.length_a   1.000
_cell.length_b   1.000
_cell.length_c   1.000
_cell.angle_alpha   90.00
_cell.angle_beta   90.00
_cell.angle_gamma   90.00
#
_symmetry.space_group_name_H-M   'P 1'
#
loop_
_entity.id
_entity.type
_entity.pdbx_description
1 polymer ?
#
loop_
_entity_poly.entity_id
_entity_poly.type
_entity_poly.pdbx_seq_one_letter_code
_entity_poly.pdbx_strand_id
1 'polypeptide(L)'
;AVQYTSTLKLMQVMSEKGMLSRDESNMKHIYAPLLDEEKTKGSMLGKFVDTMYEGSVSNLVMALLDNEKTSESELKVLRELVNKLKDSENKPG
;
A
#
# COMPACT_ATOMS: atom_id res chain seq x y z
N ALA A 1 -21.93 9.71 6.87
CA ALA A 1 -21.81 10.36 5.55
C ALA A 1 -20.51 11.16 5.52
N VAL A 2 -19.71 11.03 4.46
CA VAL A 2 -18.49 11.85 4.29
C VAL A 2 -18.92 13.28 3.94
N GLN A 3 -18.45 14.28 4.68
CA GLN A 3 -18.78 15.69 4.42
C GLN A 3 -17.97 16.22 3.23
N TYR A 4 -18.66 16.87 2.27
CA TYR A 4 -18.07 17.46 1.06
C TYR A 4 -16.83 18.33 1.34
N THR A 5 -16.91 19.19 2.36
CA THR A 5 -15.81 20.07 2.77
C THR A 5 -14.64 19.31 3.39
N SER A 6 -14.89 18.20 4.09
CA SER A 6 -13.82 17.34 4.64
C SER A 6 -13.04 16.66 3.53
N THR A 7 -13.73 16.11 2.52
CA THR A 7 -13.08 15.55 1.33
C THR A 7 -12.28 16.62 0.60
N LEU A 8 -12.85 17.80 0.38
CA LEU A 8 -12.14 18.90 -0.29
C LEU A 8 -10.88 19.32 0.47
N LYS A 9 -10.97 19.45 1.80
CA LYS A 9 -9.81 19.85 2.61
C LYS A 9 -8.71 18.78 2.58
N LEU A 10 -9.07 17.50 2.57
CA LEU A 10 -8.11 16.42 2.38
C LEU A 10 -7.40 16.51 1.03
N MET A 11 -8.15 16.73 -0.06
CA MET A 11 -7.59 16.87 -1.41
C MET A 11 -6.65 18.08 -1.52
N GLN A 12 -6.98 19.20 -0.86
CA GLN A 12 -6.12 20.38 -0.78
C GLN A 12 -4.80 20.06 -0.06
N VAL A 13 -4.86 19.41 1.12
CA VAL A 13 -3.65 19.01 1.86
C VAL A 13 -2.79 18.05 1.04
N MET A 14 -3.40 17.12 0.30
CA MET A 14 -2.66 16.21 -0.58
C MET A 14 -1.99 16.95 -1.74
N SER A 15 -2.63 17.98 -2.31
CA SER A 15 -2.03 18.82 -3.35
C SER A 15 -0.89 19.68 -2.79
N GLU A 16 -1.06 20.30 -1.62
CA GLU A 16 -0.01 21.03 -0.89
C GLU A 16 1.21 20.14 -0.59
N LYS A 17 0.99 18.85 -0.33
CA LYS A 17 2.04 17.84 -0.11
C LYS A 17 2.64 17.28 -1.40
N GLY A 18 2.25 17.79 -2.57
CA GLY A 18 2.76 17.34 -3.87
C GLY A 18 2.30 15.95 -4.28
N MET A 19 1.24 15.42 -3.66
CA MET A 19 0.68 14.10 -3.99
C MET A 19 -0.27 14.18 -5.20
N LEU A 20 -0.91 15.34 -5.38
CA LEU A 20 -1.89 15.60 -6.42
C LEU A 20 -1.60 16.92 -7.13
N SER A 21 -1.77 16.95 -8.44
CA SER A 21 -1.94 18.19 -9.18
C SER A 21 -3.41 18.62 -9.09
N ARG A 22 -3.62 19.94 -9.20
CA ARG A 22 -4.94 20.56 -9.20
C ARG A 22 -5.07 21.43 -10.44
N ASP A 23 -6.12 21.20 -11.22
CA ASP A 23 -6.50 22.10 -12.31
C ASP A 23 -7.38 23.23 -11.75
N GLU A 24 -6.93 24.47 -11.92
CA GLU A 24 -7.63 25.68 -11.50
C GLU A 24 -8.20 26.49 -12.69
N SER A 25 -8.07 25.98 -13.91
CA SER A 25 -8.54 26.65 -15.13
C SER A 25 -10.06 26.82 -15.20
N ASN A 26 -10.81 26.02 -14.43
CA ASN A 26 -12.27 26.01 -14.43
C ASN A 26 -12.81 25.94 -12.99
N MET A 27 -14.11 26.25 -12.79
CA MET A 27 -14.79 26.09 -11.50
C MET A 27 -14.93 24.63 -11.02
N LYS A 28 -14.35 23.67 -11.73
CA LYS A 28 -14.37 22.24 -11.36
C LYS A 28 -13.09 21.90 -10.60
N HIS A 29 -13.22 21.30 -9.43
CA HIS A 29 -12.09 20.77 -8.66
C HIS A 29 -11.60 19.45 -9.28
N ILE A 30 -10.76 19.53 -10.32
CA ILE A 30 -10.16 18.36 -10.95
C ILE A 30 -8.78 18.14 -10.34
N TYR A 31 -8.54 16.93 -9.84
CA TYR A 31 -7.26 16.50 -9.29
C TYR A 31 -6.73 15.29 -10.06
N ALA A 32 -5.41 15.23 -10.24
CA ALA A 32 -4.74 14.07 -10.82
C ALA A 32 -3.56 13.62 -9.94
N PRO A 33 -3.26 12.32 -9.87
CA PRO A 33 -2.14 11.81 -9.09
C PRO A 33 -0.80 12.26 -9.69
N LEU A 34 0.11 12.70 -8.82
CA LEU A 34 1.51 12.96 -9.16
C LEU A 34 2.45 11.83 -8.71
N LEU A 35 1.96 10.95 -7.83
CA LEU A 35 2.71 9.83 -7.30
C LEU A 35 2.33 8.55 -8.02
N ASP A 36 3.34 7.70 -8.23
CA ASP A 36 3.17 6.36 -8.75
C ASP A 36 2.51 5.46 -7.69
N GLU A 37 1.51 4.67 -8.11
CA GLU A 37 0.70 3.87 -7.21
C GLU A 37 1.50 2.74 -6.54
N GLU A 38 2.30 1.99 -7.33
CA GLU A 38 3.07 0.86 -6.81
C GLU A 38 4.15 1.31 -5.83
N LYS A 39 4.91 2.35 -6.19
CA LYS A 39 5.93 2.94 -5.30
C LYS A 39 5.30 3.48 -4.01
N THR A 40 4.15 4.13 -4.11
CA THR A 40 3.46 4.67 -2.93
C THR A 40 2.99 3.56 -2.01
N LYS A 41 2.38 2.49 -2.56
CA LYS A 41 1.97 1.31 -1.79
C LYS A 41 3.16 0.63 -1.12
N GLY A 42 4.27 0.44 -1.85
CA GLY A 42 5.49 -0.15 -1.29
C GLY A 42 6.06 0.68 -0.13
N SER A 43 6.15 2.01 -0.29
CA SER A 43 6.61 2.90 0.78
C SER A 43 5.70 2.87 2.01
N MET A 44 4.38 2.85 1.79
CA MET A 44 3.40 2.77 2.88
C MET A 44 3.49 1.44 3.62
N LEU A 45 3.64 0.32 2.90
CA LEU A 45 3.82 -1.00 3.48
C LEU A 45 5.11 -1.07 4.31
N GLY A 46 6.23 -0.56 3.79
CA GLY A 46 7.49 -0.50 4.54
C GLY A 46 7.34 0.24 5.87
N LYS A 47 6.79 1.46 5.81
CA LYS A 47 6.52 2.26 7.04
C LYS A 47 5.60 1.55 8.01
N PHE A 48 4.58 0.83 7.52
CA PHE A 48 3.67 0.07 8.33
C PHE A 48 4.37 -1.08 9.06
N VAL A 49 5.19 -1.85 8.36
CA VAL A 49 6.00 -2.94 8.92
C VAL A 49 6.97 -2.39 9.97
N ASP A 50 7.68 -1.30 9.65
CA ASP A 50 8.64 -0.66 10.55
C ASP A 50 7.97 -0.16 11.85
N THR A 51 6.80 0.47 11.72
CA THR A 51 6.12 1.12 12.86
C THR A 51 5.35 0.14 13.72
N MET A 52 4.66 -0.84 13.12
CA MET A 52 3.74 -1.74 13.83
C MET A 52 4.35 -3.09 14.20
N TYR A 53 5.37 -3.52 13.46
CA TYR A 53 5.99 -4.84 13.61
C TYR A 53 7.51 -4.76 13.80
N GLU A 54 8.02 -3.58 14.14
CA GLU A 54 9.45 -3.32 14.42
C GLU A 54 10.36 -3.75 13.27
N GLY A 55 9.88 -3.63 12.02
CA GLY A 55 10.63 -4.03 10.83
C GLY A 55 10.60 -5.53 10.53
N SER A 56 9.94 -6.35 11.38
CA SER A 56 9.89 -7.80 11.21
C SER A 56 8.75 -8.22 10.28
N VAL A 57 9.12 -8.56 9.04
CA VAL A 57 8.20 -9.20 8.08
C VAL A 57 7.69 -10.54 8.61
N SER A 58 8.52 -11.30 9.33
CA SER A 58 8.10 -12.57 9.95
C SER A 58 7.00 -12.37 10.98
N ASN A 59 7.05 -11.31 11.78
CA ASN A 59 6.00 -10.99 12.77
C ASN A 59 4.70 -10.59 12.09
N LEU A 60 4.78 -9.80 11.00
CA LEU A 60 3.62 -9.48 10.18
C LEU A 60 2.97 -10.76 9.61
N VAL A 61 3.76 -11.65 9.00
CA VAL A 61 3.24 -12.91 8.45
C VAL A 61 2.64 -13.76 9.55
N MET A 62 3.29 -13.90 10.71
CA MET A 62 2.75 -14.64 11.84
C MET A 62 1.40 -14.08 12.31
N ALA A 63 1.28 -12.76 12.45
CA ALA A 63 0.03 -12.11 12.85
C ALA A 63 -1.09 -12.28 11.81
N LEU A 64 -0.75 -12.32 10.51
CA LEU A 64 -1.72 -12.61 9.45
C LEU A 64 -2.22 -14.05 9.53
N LEU A 65 -1.32 -15.00 9.81
CA LEU A 65 -1.65 -16.43 9.91
C LEU A 65 -2.38 -16.80 11.20
N ASP A 66 -2.09 -16.11 12.30
CA ASP A 66 -2.71 -16.32 13.62
C ASP A 66 -4.15 -15.78 13.67
N ASN A 67 -4.45 -14.78 12.85
CA ASN A 67 -5.84 -14.35 12.65
C ASN A 67 -6.56 -15.46 11.86
N GLU A 68 -7.49 -16.17 12.52
CA GLU A 68 -8.22 -17.40 12.10
C GLU A 68 -8.90 -17.39 10.71
N LYS A 69 -8.69 -16.35 9.91
CA LYS A 69 -9.21 -16.19 8.55
C LYS A 69 -8.31 -16.78 7.47
N THR A 70 -7.11 -17.27 7.80
CA THR A 70 -6.25 -17.88 6.78
C THR A 70 -6.75 -19.29 6.45
N SER A 71 -7.54 -19.38 5.40
CA SER A 71 -8.00 -20.64 4.84
C SER A 71 -6.82 -21.52 4.40
N GLU A 72 -6.99 -22.85 4.36
CA GLU A 72 -5.96 -23.75 3.81
C GLU A 72 -5.56 -23.36 2.37
N SER A 73 -6.51 -22.80 1.60
CA SER A 73 -6.26 -22.25 0.27
C SER A 73 -5.31 -21.06 0.28
N GLU A 74 -5.45 -20.13 1.22
CA GLU A 74 -4.56 -18.96 1.33
C GLU A 74 -3.17 -19.37 1.81
N LEU A 75 -3.07 -20.33 2.74
CA LEU A 75 -1.80 -20.93 3.12
C LEU A 75 -1.08 -21.56 1.92
N LYS A 76 -1.82 -22.23 1.03
CA LYS A 76 -1.26 -22.83 -0.18
C LYS A 76 -0.72 -21.75 -1.12
N VAL A 77 -1.48 -20.68 -1.36
CA VAL A 77 -1.04 -19.54 -2.18
C VAL A 77 0.22 -18.90 -1.60
N LEU A 78 0.28 -18.69 -0.28
CA LEU A 78 1.47 -18.14 0.38
C LEU A 78 2.70 -19.04 0.21
N ARG A 79 2.56 -20.36 0.35
CA ARG A 79 3.66 -21.32 0.09
C ARG A 79 4.14 -21.25 -1.35
N GLU A 80 3.23 -21.18 -2.31
CA GLU A 80 3.58 -21.07 -3.73
C GLU A 80 4.30 -19.75 -4.04
N LEU A 81 3.88 -18.63 -3.44
CA LEU A 81 4.57 -17.34 -3.57
C LEU A 81 5.98 -17.39 -3.01
N VAL A 82 6.18 -17.97 -1.81
CA VAL A 82 7.51 -18.14 -1.21
C VAL A 82 8.41 -19.00 -2.09
N ASN A 83 7.89 -20.09 -2.66
CA ASN A 83 8.66 -20.94 -3.56
C ASN A 83 9.08 -20.20 -4.84
N LYS A 84 8.16 -19.43 -5.45
CA LYS A 84 8.48 -18.59 -6.62
C LYS A 84 9.58 -17.57 -6.34
N LEU A 85 9.58 -16.96 -5.14
CA LEU A 85 10.63 -16.03 -4.73
C LEU A 85 11.99 -16.73 -4.65
N LYS A 86 12.06 -17.90 -4.00
CA LYS A 86 13.29 -18.71 -3.92
C LYS A 86 13.82 -19.13 -5.29
N ASP A 87 12.93 -19.52 -6.19
CA ASP A 87 13.30 -19.93 -7.55
C ASP A 87 13.81 -18.74 -8.38
N SER A 88 13.30 -17.53 -8.15
CA SER A 88 13.77 -16.31 -8.81
C SER A 88 15.15 -15.85 -8.34
N GLU A 89 15.54 -16.16 -7.10
CA GLU A 89 16.89 -15.91 -6.58
C GLU A 89 17.92 -16.96 -7.05
N ASN A 90 17.47 -18.07 -7.64
CA ASN A 90 18.31 -19.21 -8.05
C ASN A 90 18.55 -19.30 -9.57
N LYS A 91 18.29 -18.22 -10.33
CA LYS A 91 18.70 -18.14 -11.73
C LYS A 91 20.18 -17.71 -11.79
N PRO A 92 21.10 -18.56 -12.30
CA PRO A 92 22.42 -18.08 -12.65
C PRO A 92 22.27 -17.00 -13.73
N GLY A 93 22.97 -15.88 -13.54
CA GLY A 93 23.07 -14.80 -14.51
C GLY A 93 23.67 -15.25 -15.84
#